data_AF-A0A3P8JY79-F1
#
_entry.id   AF-A0A3P8JY79-F1
#
_cell.length_a   1.000
_cell.length_b   1.000
_cell.length_c   1.000
_cell.angle_alpha   90.00
_cell.angle_beta   90.00
_cell.angle_gamma   90.00
#
_symmetry.space_group_name_H-M   'P 1'
#
loop_
_entity.id
_entity.type
_entity.pdbx_description
1 polymer ?
#
loop_
_entity_poly.entity_id
_entity_poly.type
_entity_poly.pdbx_seq_one_letter_code
_entity_poly.pdbx_strand_id
1 'polypeptide(L)'
;MVARSPANGGTSGNGDAAFFAASLRRLFVAAGSPTVAEVARLTGVSNGTISHWRTGRHFPTDFSTIEPLLVLLTDRAHRLRRNSTGPEGGATVLTVRQWQSLFDTTIGAEAKTPAVGQIAASAEKWVGASDDLTVEAVRTMLLDCLEISVDGAVTTRAWAPTSSGDDGARTVTSELIDLGVLVEPVLRMADGGFEVGRVALVDVALIDAWPRLARWVADSYPTLIARTGLEHDAQRWTSAGRPRVWLYDHTRLVLTADALIALSSTGVPVGNGNADPDFRFGGAAASQVPESAIEFWTASQSAALSELRTHQIVMGVIVALAVMVLGLGIALGVMAG
;
A
#
# COMPACT_ATOMS: atom_id res chain seq x y z
N MET A 1 -4.34 -31.04 21.70
CA MET A 1 -5.62 -30.51 22.23
C MET A 1 -5.46 -29.00 22.31
N VAL A 2 -5.68 -28.31 21.19
CA VAL A 2 -5.43 -26.87 21.05
C VAL A 2 -6.77 -26.17 21.20
N ALA A 3 -6.86 -25.30 22.20
CA ALA A 3 -8.05 -24.50 22.49
C ALA A 3 -8.31 -23.53 21.33
N ARG A 4 -9.45 -23.72 20.66
CA ARG A 4 -9.98 -22.83 19.63
C ARG A 4 -10.48 -21.56 20.34
N SER A 5 -9.82 -20.44 20.09
CA SER A 5 -10.22 -19.11 20.58
C SER A 5 -11.63 -18.76 20.06
N PRO A 6 -12.53 -18.18 20.87
CA PRO A 6 -13.89 -17.88 20.45
C PRO A 6 -13.94 -16.66 19.52
N ALA A 7 -14.65 -16.80 18.41
CA ALA A 7 -14.90 -15.77 17.42
C ALA A 7 -15.67 -14.58 18.02
N ASN A 8 -15.04 -13.41 18.04
CA ASN A 8 -15.71 -12.11 18.23
C ASN A 8 -16.43 -11.72 16.92
N GLY A 9 -17.56 -12.34 16.61
CA GLY A 9 -18.32 -12.09 15.37
C GLY A 9 -19.43 -11.03 15.44
N GLY A 10 -19.71 -10.45 16.62
CA GLY A 10 -20.90 -9.61 16.84
C GLY A 10 -20.77 -8.12 16.53
N THR A 11 -19.55 -7.57 16.50
CA THR A 11 -19.30 -6.12 16.40
C THR A 11 -18.97 -5.63 15.00
N SER A 12 -18.40 -6.49 14.14
CA SER A 12 -17.94 -6.10 12.81
C SER A 12 -19.11 -5.76 11.86
N GLY A 13 -20.15 -6.60 11.83
CA GLY A 13 -21.28 -6.43 10.90
C GLY A 13 -22.08 -5.13 11.06
N ASN A 14 -22.21 -4.61 12.30
CA ASN A 14 -22.88 -3.32 12.53
C ASN A 14 -22.03 -2.13 12.05
N GLY A 15 -20.70 -2.23 12.17
CA GLY A 15 -19.77 -1.23 11.63
C GLY A 15 -19.79 -1.21 10.10
N ASP A 16 -19.90 -2.38 9.47
CA ASP A 16 -19.89 -2.52 8.01
C ASP A 16 -21.16 -1.98 7.37
N ALA A 17 -22.32 -2.27 7.95
CA ALA A 17 -23.60 -1.70 7.52
C ALA A 17 -23.66 -0.17 7.67
N ALA A 18 -23.12 0.36 8.76
CA ALA A 18 -23.03 1.80 8.98
C ALA A 18 -22.11 2.46 7.95
N PHE A 19 -20.99 1.82 7.60
CA PHE A 19 -20.07 2.30 6.58
C PHE A 19 -20.69 2.27 5.19
N PHE A 20 -21.35 1.18 4.78
CA PHE A 20 -22.10 1.13 3.52
C PHE A 20 -23.09 2.29 3.43
N ALA A 21 -23.90 2.49 4.48
CA ALA A 21 -24.91 3.53 4.52
C ALA A 21 -24.29 4.94 4.40
N ALA A 22 -23.13 5.18 5.04
CA ALA A 22 -22.39 6.42 4.93
C ALA A 22 -21.87 6.65 3.50
N SER A 23 -21.27 5.63 2.88
CA SER A 23 -20.83 5.67 1.49
C SER A 23 -22.00 5.93 0.55
N LEU A 24 -23.16 5.32 0.79
CA LEU A 24 -24.35 5.50 -0.05
C LEU A 24 -24.86 6.95 0.05
N ARG A 25 -24.90 7.54 1.25
CA ARG A 25 -25.26 8.95 1.43
C ARG A 25 -24.30 9.88 0.67
N ARG A 26 -23.00 9.58 0.66
CA ARG A 26 -22.02 10.33 -0.15
C ARG A 26 -22.25 10.19 -1.64
N LEU A 27 -22.60 9.00 -2.12
CA LEU A 27 -22.92 8.79 -3.53
C LEU A 27 -24.12 9.64 -3.96
N PHE A 28 -25.15 9.79 -3.10
CA PHE A 28 -26.24 10.73 -3.34
C PHE A 28 -25.74 12.17 -3.48
N VAL A 29 -24.85 12.62 -2.59
CA VAL A 29 -24.26 13.96 -2.67
C VAL A 29 -23.48 14.13 -3.97
N ALA A 30 -22.62 13.18 -4.31
CA ALA A 30 -21.81 13.18 -5.54
C ALA A 30 -22.68 13.14 -6.82
N ALA A 31 -23.85 12.51 -6.76
CA ALA A 31 -24.82 12.48 -7.85
C ALA A 31 -25.68 13.77 -7.96
N GLY A 32 -25.35 14.82 -7.21
CA GLY A 32 -26.06 16.10 -7.21
C GLY A 32 -27.27 16.13 -6.28
N SER A 33 -27.26 15.30 -5.23
CA SER A 33 -28.33 15.19 -4.22
C SER A 33 -29.73 14.96 -4.81
N PRO A 34 -29.93 13.96 -5.70
CA PRO A 34 -31.25 13.66 -6.23
C PRO A 34 -32.20 13.25 -5.10
N THR A 35 -33.49 13.54 -5.28
CA THR A 35 -34.50 13.17 -4.28
C THR A 35 -34.68 11.65 -4.25
N VAL A 36 -35.01 11.09 -3.08
CA VAL A 36 -35.31 9.65 -2.95
C VAL A 36 -36.47 9.25 -3.88
N ALA A 37 -37.47 10.12 -4.04
CA ALA A 37 -38.60 9.92 -4.94
C ALA A 37 -38.20 9.83 -6.43
N GLU A 38 -37.24 10.67 -6.86
CA GLU A 38 -36.71 10.60 -8.23
C GLU A 38 -35.99 9.27 -8.48
N VAL A 39 -35.11 8.88 -7.55
CA VAL A 39 -34.34 7.62 -7.65
C VAL A 39 -35.25 6.41 -7.59
N ALA A 40 -36.24 6.40 -6.70
CA ALA A 40 -37.25 5.34 -6.58
C ALA A 40 -38.00 5.13 -7.90
N ARG A 41 -38.46 6.22 -8.53
CA ARG A 41 -39.18 6.18 -9.81
C ARG A 41 -38.32 5.58 -10.93
N LEU A 42 -37.02 5.88 -10.94
CA LEU A 42 -36.11 5.42 -12.01
C LEU A 42 -35.61 3.98 -11.81
N THR A 43 -35.58 3.50 -10.56
CA THR A 43 -35.02 2.18 -10.21
C THR A 43 -36.08 1.13 -9.91
N GLY A 44 -37.34 1.53 -9.69
CA GLY A 44 -38.43 0.65 -9.26
C GLY A 44 -38.40 0.28 -7.76
N VAL A 45 -37.43 0.79 -7.00
CA VAL A 45 -37.31 0.55 -5.55
C VAL A 45 -38.14 1.57 -4.77
N SER A 46 -38.82 1.15 -3.69
CA SER A 46 -39.64 2.06 -2.88
C SER A 46 -38.82 3.12 -2.13
N ASN A 47 -39.43 4.29 -1.88
CA ASN A 47 -38.81 5.37 -1.09
C ASN A 47 -38.38 4.91 0.32
N GLY A 48 -39.22 4.12 0.98
CA GLY A 48 -38.95 3.60 2.32
C GLY A 48 -37.73 2.67 2.31
N THR A 49 -37.65 1.79 1.33
CA THR A 49 -36.52 0.87 1.14
C THR A 49 -35.20 1.60 0.94
N ILE A 50 -35.14 2.59 0.04
CA ILE A 50 -33.94 3.40 -0.19
C ILE A 50 -33.53 4.15 1.09
N SER A 51 -34.51 4.66 1.84
CA SER A 51 -34.26 5.37 3.11
C SER A 51 -33.70 4.44 4.18
N HIS A 52 -34.22 3.21 4.28
CA HIS A 52 -33.70 2.18 5.17
C HIS A 52 -32.22 1.88 4.88
N TRP A 53 -31.86 1.61 3.61
CA TRP A 53 -30.48 1.35 3.21
C TRP A 53 -29.55 2.53 3.53
N ARG A 54 -30.00 3.76 3.27
CA ARG A 54 -29.24 4.99 3.61
C ARG A 54 -29.04 5.20 5.11
N THR A 55 -29.81 4.55 5.97
CA THR A 55 -29.65 4.61 7.43
C THR A 55 -28.95 3.38 8.01
N GLY A 56 -28.57 2.42 7.17
CA GLY A 56 -27.96 1.17 7.60
C GLY A 56 -28.95 0.14 8.15
N ARG A 57 -30.26 0.36 7.95
CA ARG A 57 -31.33 -0.54 8.42
C ARG A 57 -31.81 -1.42 7.27
N HIS A 58 -32.13 -2.68 7.56
CA HIS A 58 -32.74 -3.63 6.63
C HIS A 58 -32.08 -3.66 5.24
N PHE A 59 -30.82 -4.08 5.20
CA PHE A 59 -30.12 -4.33 3.94
C PHE A 59 -30.81 -5.43 3.12
N PRO A 60 -30.79 -5.33 1.78
CA PRO A 60 -31.22 -6.44 0.95
C PRO A 60 -30.25 -7.61 1.13
N THR A 61 -30.74 -8.82 0.86
CA THR A 61 -29.92 -10.05 0.91
C THR A 61 -29.17 -10.30 -0.38
N ASP A 62 -29.56 -9.65 -1.47
CA ASP A 62 -28.99 -9.84 -2.81
C ASP A 62 -28.58 -8.48 -3.39
N PHE A 63 -27.39 -8.44 -3.99
CA PHE A 63 -26.83 -7.23 -4.58
C PHE A 63 -27.68 -6.71 -5.74
N SER A 64 -28.31 -7.58 -6.53
CA SER A 64 -29.17 -7.22 -7.67
C SER A 64 -30.34 -6.31 -7.28
N THR A 65 -30.75 -6.32 -6.01
CA THR A 65 -31.83 -5.47 -5.50
C THR A 65 -31.39 -3.99 -5.37
N ILE A 66 -30.12 -3.76 -5.03
CA ILE A 66 -29.56 -2.40 -4.85
C ILE A 66 -28.77 -1.93 -6.07
N GLU A 67 -28.30 -2.86 -6.91
CA GLU A 67 -27.46 -2.60 -8.08
C GLU A 67 -28.02 -1.51 -9.04
N PRO A 68 -29.30 -1.51 -9.45
CA PRO A 68 -29.82 -0.48 -10.37
C PRO A 68 -29.68 0.94 -9.81
N LEU A 69 -29.85 1.09 -8.49
CA LEU A 69 -29.67 2.36 -7.80
C LEU A 69 -28.20 2.78 -7.80
N LEU A 70 -27.29 1.86 -7.54
CA LEU A 70 -25.85 2.13 -7.53
C LEU A 70 -25.33 2.49 -8.92
N VAL A 71 -25.74 1.77 -9.96
CA VAL A 71 -25.41 2.06 -11.35
C VAL A 71 -25.88 3.46 -11.74
N LEU A 72 -27.16 3.78 -11.47
CA LEU A 72 -27.74 5.09 -11.79
C LEU A 72 -27.00 6.24 -11.12
N LEU A 73 -26.75 6.14 -9.81
CA LEU A 73 -26.12 7.22 -9.06
C LEU A 73 -24.63 7.36 -9.40
N THR A 74 -23.93 6.25 -9.63
CA THR A 74 -22.51 6.24 -10.04
C THR A 74 -22.34 6.91 -11.41
N ASP A 75 -23.16 6.52 -12.39
CA ASP A 75 -23.18 7.12 -13.72
C ASP A 75 -23.52 8.63 -13.67
N ARG A 76 -24.50 9.02 -12.85
CA ARG A 76 -24.83 10.43 -12.62
C ARG A 76 -23.68 11.21 -11.98
N ALA A 77 -23.01 10.66 -10.98
CA ALA A 77 -21.85 11.28 -10.34
C ALA A 77 -20.69 11.48 -11.33
N HIS A 78 -20.38 10.47 -12.16
CA HIS A 78 -19.36 10.59 -13.21
C HIS A 78 -19.71 11.63 -14.27
N ARG A 79 -20.99 11.75 -14.67
CA ARG A 79 -21.44 12.82 -15.59
C ARG A 79 -21.23 14.22 -15.00
N LEU A 80 -21.62 14.43 -13.75
CA LEU A 80 -21.43 15.73 -13.09
C LEU A 80 -19.95 16.08 -12.97
N ARG A 81 -19.11 15.10 -12.61
CA ARG A 81 -17.66 15.27 -12.52
C ARG A 81 -17.03 15.67 -13.85
N ARG A 82 -17.41 15.02 -14.97
CA ARG A 82 -16.93 15.39 -16.32
C ARG A 82 -17.28 16.83 -16.70
N ASN A 83 -18.39 17.35 -16.17
CA ASN A 83 -18.86 18.70 -16.45
C ASN A 83 -18.33 19.75 -15.45
N SER A 84 -17.57 19.34 -14.44
CA SER A 84 -17.02 20.20 -13.39
C SER A 84 -15.60 20.63 -13.75
N THR A 85 -15.37 21.93 -13.98
CA THR A 85 -14.06 22.50 -14.37
C THR A 85 -13.17 22.95 -13.19
N GLY A 86 -13.53 22.62 -11.95
CA GLY A 86 -12.81 23.02 -10.74
C GLY A 86 -11.82 21.97 -10.20
N PRO A 87 -10.71 22.37 -9.56
CA PRO A 87 -9.73 21.47 -8.93
C PRO A 87 -10.26 20.70 -7.70
N GLU A 88 -11.49 20.98 -7.25
CA GLU A 88 -12.12 20.34 -6.07
C GLU A 88 -12.88 19.02 -6.39
N GLY A 89 -12.78 18.51 -7.63
CA GLY A 89 -13.45 17.28 -8.09
C GLY A 89 -12.85 15.96 -7.56
N GLY A 90 -12.33 15.95 -6.33
CA GLY A 90 -11.52 14.87 -5.74
C GLY A 90 -12.29 13.83 -4.93
N ALA A 91 -13.62 13.91 -4.81
CA ALA A 91 -14.39 12.84 -4.17
C ALA A 91 -14.40 11.62 -5.11
N THR A 92 -13.61 10.60 -4.79
CA THR A 92 -13.55 9.39 -5.59
C THR A 92 -14.90 8.68 -5.55
N VAL A 93 -15.42 8.31 -6.72
CA VAL A 93 -16.70 7.60 -6.85
C VAL A 93 -16.39 6.10 -6.94
N LEU A 94 -17.02 5.31 -6.10
CA LEU A 94 -16.85 3.84 -6.10
C LEU A 94 -17.38 3.24 -7.41
N THR A 95 -16.64 2.27 -7.96
CA THR A 95 -17.12 1.46 -9.09
C THR A 95 -18.19 0.48 -8.64
N VAL A 96 -18.98 -0.07 -9.59
CA VAL A 96 -20.01 -1.08 -9.26
C VAL A 96 -19.39 -2.32 -8.60
N ARG A 97 -18.18 -2.72 -9.03
CA ARG A 97 -17.43 -3.84 -8.43
C ARG A 97 -17.02 -3.56 -6.99
N GLN A 98 -16.53 -2.35 -6.71
CA GLN A 98 -16.18 -1.92 -5.35
C GLN A 98 -17.41 -1.86 -4.44
N TRP A 99 -18.56 -1.42 -4.98
CA TRP A 99 -19.84 -1.48 -4.29
C TRP A 99 -20.28 -2.89 -3.95
N GLN A 100 -20.10 -3.84 -4.87
CA GLN A 100 -20.42 -5.25 -4.65
C GLN A 100 -19.53 -5.85 -3.56
N SER A 101 -18.21 -5.61 -3.60
CA SER A 101 -17.29 -6.06 -2.54
C SER A 101 -17.65 -5.49 -1.16
N LEU A 102 -18.01 -4.20 -1.10
CA LEU A 102 -18.49 -3.56 0.12
C LEU A 102 -19.81 -4.19 0.60
N PHE A 103 -20.73 -4.49 -0.32
CA PHE A 103 -21.98 -5.16 -0.02
C PHE A 103 -21.77 -6.56 0.57
N ASP A 104 -20.97 -7.40 -0.09
CA ASP A 104 -20.69 -8.78 0.34
C ASP A 104 -20.11 -8.80 1.76
N THR A 105 -19.16 -7.89 2.04
CA THR A 105 -18.61 -7.67 3.38
C THR A 105 -19.70 -7.30 4.39
N THR A 106 -20.64 -6.42 4.01
CA THR A 106 -21.70 -5.91 4.88
C THR A 106 -22.71 -6.99 5.27
N ILE A 107 -23.13 -7.82 4.31
CA ILE A 107 -24.12 -8.88 4.58
C ILE A 107 -23.49 -10.15 5.17
N GLY A 108 -22.17 -10.14 5.39
CA GLY A 108 -21.43 -11.33 5.83
C GLY A 108 -21.57 -12.48 4.86
N ALA A 109 -21.88 -12.18 3.59
CA ALA A 109 -21.75 -13.17 2.54
C ALA A 109 -20.26 -13.43 2.43
N GLU A 110 -19.82 -14.58 2.95
CA GLU A 110 -18.60 -15.19 2.48
C GLU A 110 -18.76 -15.20 0.96
N ALA A 111 -18.04 -14.29 0.30
CA ALA A 111 -18.25 -14.03 -1.11
C ALA A 111 -18.24 -15.38 -1.83
N LYS A 112 -19.03 -15.51 -2.90
CA LYS A 112 -18.88 -16.63 -3.86
C LYS A 112 -17.53 -16.54 -4.57
N THR A 113 -16.46 -16.23 -3.83
CA THR A 113 -15.08 -16.37 -4.23
C THR A 113 -14.93 -17.80 -4.71
N PRO A 114 -14.50 -18.00 -5.97
CA PRO A 114 -14.11 -19.32 -6.42
C PRO A 114 -13.18 -19.92 -5.36
N ALA A 115 -13.38 -21.19 -5.01
CA ALA A 115 -12.53 -21.84 -4.01
C ALA A 115 -11.07 -21.51 -4.33
N VAL A 116 -10.30 -21.07 -3.33
CA VAL A 116 -8.94 -20.51 -3.52
C VAL A 116 -8.06 -21.36 -4.45
N GLY A 117 -8.25 -22.69 -4.46
CA GLY A 117 -7.59 -23.60 -5.40
C GLY A 117 -7.93 -23.40 -6.88
N GLN A 118 -9.15 -23.01 -7.24
CA GLN A 118 -9.53 -22.67 -8.62
C GLN A 118 -8.86 -21.37 -9.08
N ILE A 119 -8.78 -20.37 -8.18
CA ILE A 119 -8.06 -19.11 -8.44
C ILE A 119 -6.58 -19.42 -8.67
N ALA A 120 -5.97 -20.19 -7.78
CA ALA A 120 -4.57 -20.63 -7.90
C ALA A 120 -4.30 -21.38 -9.22
N ALA A 121 -5.18 -22.32 -9.61
CA ALA A 121 -5.02 -23.06 -10.86
C ALA A 121 -5.16 -22.17 -12.10
N SER A 122 -6.08 -21.20 -12.06
CA SER A 122 -6.30 -20.24 -13.16
C SER A 122 -5.13 -19.27 -13.28
N ALA A 123 -4.61 -18.81 -12.15
CA ALA A 123 -3.42 -17.97 -12.05
C ALA A 123 -2.16 -18.68 -12.55
N GLU A 124 -1.94 -19.94 -12.17
CA GLU A 124 -0.79 -20.73 -12.67
C GLU A 124 -0.88 -20.94 -14.18
N LYS A 125 -2.07 -21.22 -14.71
CA LYS A 125 -2.28 -21.35 -16.16
C LYS A 125 -1.99 -20.05 -16.89
N TRP A 126 -2.45 -18.92 -16.35
CA TRP A 126 -2.21 -17.60 -16.91
C TRP A 126 -0.71 -17.27 -16.91
N VAL A 127 -0.04 -17.40 -15.76
CA VAL A 127 1.41 -17.17 -15.62
C VAL A 127 2.22 -18.09 -16.53
N GLY A 128 1.80 -19.35 -16.72
CA GLY A 128 2.46 -20.28 -17.64
C GLY A 128 2.32 -19.92 -19.12
N ALA A 129 1.39 -19.03 -19.48
CA ALA A 129 1.20 -18.51 -20.83
C ALA A 129 1.80 -17.11 -21.04
N SER A 130 2.21 -16.43 -19.96
CA SER A 130 2.82 -15.10 -19.99
C SER A 130 4.31 -15.16 -20.33
N ASP A 131 4.87 -14.03 -20.78
CA ASP A 131 6.31 -13.87 -20.97
C ASP A 131 7.06 -13.57 -19.65
N ASP A 132 8.38 -13.77 -19.63
CA ASP A 132 9.19 -13.62 -18.41
C ASP A 132 9.09 -12.20 -17.80
N LEU A 133 8.94 -11.16 -18.64
CA LEU A 133 8.82 -9.78 -18.20
C LEU A 133 7.50 -9.55 -17.45
N THR A 134 6.39 -10.07 -17.97
CA THR A 134 5.07 -10.03 -17.33
C THR A 134 5.09 -10.82 -16.03
N VAL A 135 5.72 -12.00 -16.03
CA VAL A 135 5.82 -12.82 -14.81
C VAL A 135 6.60 -12.11 -13.71
N GLU A 136 7.68 -11.40 -14.04
CA GLU A 136 8.44 -10.63 -13.04
C GLU A 136 7.65 -9.40 -12.53
N ALA A 137 6.93 -8.71 -13.42
CA ALA A 137 6.04 -7.62 -13.03
C ALA A 137 4.94 -8.10 -12.08
N VAL A 138 4.33 -9.26 -12.37
CA VAL A 138 3.32 -9.91 -11.52
C VAL A 138 3.92 -10.33 -10.18
N ARG A 139 5.11 -10.93 -10.19
CA ARG A 139 5.83 -11.29 -8.95
C ARG A 139 6.01 -10.06 -8.07
N THR A 140 6.53 -8.96 -8.63
CA THR A 140 6.77 -7.72 -7.89
C THR A 140 5.49 -7.16 -7.30
N MET A 141 4.44 -7.04 -8.12
CA MET A 141 3.13 -6.55 -7.69
C MET A 141 2.50 -7.40 -6.58
N LEU A 142 2.57 -8.74 -6.69
CA LEU A 142 2.03 -9.62 -5.66
C LEU A 142 2.82 -9.51 -4.36
N LEU A 143 4.15 -9.41 -4.42
CA LEU A 143 4.99 -9.19 -3.24
C LEU A 143 4.74 -7.81 -2.60
N ASP A 144 4.39 -6.80 -3.38
CA ASP A 144 3.95 -5.49 -2.89
C ASP A 144 2.59 -5.51 -2.18
N CYS A 145 1.72 -6.46 -2.52
CA CYS A 145 0.46 -6.70 -1.84
C CYS A 145 0.60 -7.50 -0.53
N LEU A 146 1.81 -7.87 -0.14
CA LEU A 146 2.08 -8.67 1.06
C LEU A 146 2.81 -7.87 2.14
N GLU A 147 2.65 -8.28 3.38
CA GLU A 147 3.36 -7.71 4.53
C GLU A 147 3.73 -8.84 5.49
N ILE A 148 4.83 -8.67 6.23
CA ILE A 148 5.21 -9.60 7.30
C ILE A 148 4.87 -8.97 8.66
N SER A 149 3.80 -9.46 9.27
CA SER A 149 3.41 -9.06 10.62
C SER A 149 4.53 -9.32 11.64
N VAL A 150 4.45 -8.66 12.79
CA VAL A 150 5.44 -8.73 13.88
C VAL A 150 5.63 -10.15 14.42
N ASP A 151 4.59 -10.98 14.34
CA ASP A 151 4.60 -12.41 14.68
C ASP A 151 5.19 -13.31 13.59
N GLY A 152 5.63 -12.73 12.46
CA GLY A 152 6.15 -13.44 11.30
C GLY A 152 5.07 -14.01 10.38
N ALA A 153 3.79 -13.73 10.64
CA ALA A 153 2.72 -14.12 9.74
C ALA A 153 2.71 -13.26 8.47
N VAL A 154 2.49 -13.87 7.32
CA VAL A 154 2.27 -13.13 6.07
C VAL A 154 0.82 -12.63 6.08
N THR A 155 0.62 -11.34 5.86
CA THR A 155 -0.69 -10.70 5.75
C THR A 155 -0.83 -9.97 4.42
N THR A 156 -2.07 -9.71 4.02
CA THR A 156 -2.33 -8.87 2.83
C THR A 156 -2.28 -7.39 3.22
N ARG A 157 -1.80 -6.57 2.30
CA ARG A 157 -1.87 -5.10 2.38
C ARG A 157 -2.42 -4.55 1.08
N ALA A 158 -3.03 -3.36 1.18
CA ALA A 158 -3.48 -2.62 0.01
C ALA A 158 -2.31 -1.81 -0.57
N TRP A 159 -1.91 -2.16 -1.78
CA TRP A 159 -0.87 -1.49 -2.53
C TRP A 159 -1.46 -0.66 -3.68
N ALA A 160 -0.89 0.51 -3.94
CA ALA A 160 -1.32 1.35 -5.06
C ALA A 160 -0.47 1.00 -6.28
N PRO A 161 -1.07 0.55 -7.41
CA PRO A 161 -0.34 0.43 -8.65
C PRO A 161 0.29 1.77 -9.01
N THR A 162 1.60 1.78 -9.20
CA THR A 162 2.33 3.01 -9.57
C THR A 162 1.64 3.69 -10.74
N SER A 163 1.24 4.94 -10.55
CA SER A 163 0.48 5.73 -11.54
C SER A 163 1.28 6.08 -12.80
N SER A 164 2.54 5.63 -12.88
CA SER A 164 3.50 5.95 -13.92
C SER A 164 3.22 5.17 -15.20
N GLY A 165 2.34 5.71 -16.06
CA GLY A 165 2.35 5.57 -17.53
C GLY A 165 2.35 4.17 -18.17
N ASP A 166 2.45 3.10 -17.41
CA ASP A 166 2.64 1.75 -17.91
C ASP A 166 1.27 1.10 -18.11
N ASP A 167 0.78 1.20 -19.34
CA ASP A 167 -0.47 0.60 -19.77
C ASP A 167 -0.43 -0.94 -19.62
N GLY A 168 0.76 -1.53 -19.67
CA GLY A 168 1.00 -2.95 -19.42
C GLY A 168 0.65 -3.35 -17.99
N ALA A 169 1.18 -2.62 -16.99
CA ALA A 169 0.89 -2.88 -15.58
C ALA A 169 -0.61 -2.78 -15.26
N ARG A 170 -1.32 -1.81 -15.86
CA ARG A 170 -2.79 -1.68 -15.70
C ARG A 170 -3.54 -2.86 -16.31
N THR A 171 -3.14 -3.28 -17.50
CA THR A 171 -3.73 -4.43 -18.19
C THR A 171 -3.56 -5.70 -17.34
N VAL A 172 -2.34 -5.99 -16.90
CA VAL A 172 -2.03 -7.13 -16.03
C VAL A 172 -2.80 -7.07 -14.71
N THR A 173 -2.88 -5.90 -14.09
CA THR A 173 -3.67 -5.70 -12.87
C THR A 173 -5.14 -6.06 -13.11
N SER A 174 -5.72 -5.59 -14.22
CA SER A 174 -7.12 -5.88 -14.57
C SER A 174 -7.36 -7.38 -14.82
N GLU A 175 -6.43 -8.07 -15.50
CA GLU A 175 -6.53 -9.50 -15.75
C GLU A 175 -6.47 -10.33 -14.45
N LEU A 176 -5.56 -9.97 -13.53
CA LEU A 176 -5.46 -10.65 -12.22
C LEU A 176 -6.66 -10.37 -11.32
N ILE A 177 -7.22 -9.17 -11.43
CA ILE A 177 -8.49 -8.82 -10.78
C ILE A 177 -9.61 -9.71 -11.34
N ASP A 178 -9.71 -9.89 -12.65
CA ASP A 178 -10.74 -10.74 -13.29
C ASP A 178 -10.56 -12.23 -13.00
N LEU A 179 -9.31 -12.69 -12.84
CA LEU A 179 -9.00 -14.03 -12.35
C LEU A 179 -9.35 -14.23 -10.86
N GLY A 180 -9.57 -13.14 -10.12
CA GLY A 180 -9.85 -13.16 -8.68
C GLY A 180 -8.61 -13.30 -7.81
N VAL A 181 -7.41 -13.13 -8.35
CA VAL A 181 -6.15 -13.11 -7.56
C VAL A 181 -6.06 -11.82 -6.74
N LEU A 182 -6.42 -10.71 -7.37
CA LEU A 182 -6.42 -9.38 -6.77
C LEU A 182 -7.85 -8.88 -6.55
N VAL A 183 -8.01 -8.07 -5.52
CA VAL A 183 -9.23 -7.31 -5.23
C VAL A 183 -8.90 -5.83 -5.10
N GLU A 184 -9.90 -4.98 -5.36
CA GLU A 184 -9.79 -3.54 -5.11
C GLU A 184 -10.46 -3.22 -3.76
N PRO A 185 -9.70 -3.21 -2.64
CA PRO A 185 -10.29 -2.91 -1.35
C PRO A 185 -10.78 -1.47 -1.26
N VAL A 186 -11.93 -1.28 -0.63
CA VAL A 186 -12.41 0.04 -0.21
C VAL A 186 -11.88 0.33 1.19
N LEU A 187 -10.85 1.15 1.28
CA LEU A 187 -10.21 1.45 2.57
C LEU A 187 -10.97 2.55 3.31
N ARG A 188 -11.18 2.36 4.62
CA ARG A 188 -11.85 3.34 5.49
C ARG A 188 -10.84 4.35 6.01
N MET A 189 -11.12 5.64 5.84
CA MET A 189 -10.30 6.72 6.37
C MET A 189 -10.81 7.19 7.74
N ALA A 190 -9.92 7.75 8.57
CA ALA A 190 -10.24 8.20 9.92
C ALA A 190 -11.23 9.38 9.95
N ASP A 191 -11.25 10.21 8.91
CA ASP A 191 -12.23 11.29 8.69
C ASP A 191 -13.60 10.75 8.20
N GLY A 192 -13.76 9.42 8.25
CA GLY A 192 -14.90 8.69 7.72
C GLY A 192 -14.88 8.55 6.21
N GLY A 193 -13.91 9.15 5.51
CA GLY A 193 -13.65 9.05 4.06
C GLY A 193 -13.39 7.62 3.60
N PHE A 194 -13.16 7.46 2.30
CA PHE A 194 -12.62 6.21 1.78
C PHE A 194 -11.55 6.47 0.73
N GLU A 195 -10.61 5.53 0.64
CA GLU A 195 -9.58 5.51 -0.37
C GLU A 195 -9.81 4.30 -1.29
N VAL A 196 -9.64 4.51 -2.59
CA VAL A 196 -9.73 3.47 -3.63
C VAL A 196 -8.63 3.66 -4.66
N GLY A 197 -8.51 2.72 -5.59
CA GLY A 197 -7.40 2.68 -6.55
C GLY A 197 -6.18 1.93 -6.01
N ARG A 198 -6.35 1.22 -4.89
CA ARG A 198 -5.41 0.23 -4.40
C ARG A 198 -5.89 -1.17 -4.77
N VAL A 199 -4.95 -2.09 -4.82
CA VAL A 199 -5.17 -3.53 -5.01
C VAL A 199 -4.58 -4.29 -3.83
N ALA A 200 -5.19 -5.40 -3.49
CA ALA A 200 -4.69 -6.32 -2.48
C ALA A 200 -4.88 -7.75 -2.97
N LEU A 201 -4.10 -8.68 -2.41
CA LEU A 201 -4.35 -10.09 -2.62
C LEU A 201 -5.72 -10.46 -2.03
N VAL A 202 -6.49 -11.29 -2.75
CA VAL A 202 -7.83 -11.71 -2.33
C VAL A 202 -7.83 -12.37 -0.94
N ASP A 203 -6.85 -13.26 -0.70
CA ASP A 203 -6.71 -14.04 0.52
C ASP A 203 -5.28 -14.54 0.65
N VAL A 204 -4.73 -14.54 1.87
CA VAL A 204 -3.41 -15.11 2.19
C VAL A 204 -3.38 -16.61 1.93
N ALA A 205 -4.51 -17.31 2.04
CA ALA A 205 -4.62 -18.74 1.72
C ALA A 205 -4.23 -19.07 0.27
N LEU A 206 -4.21 -18.07 -0.62
CA LEU A 206 -3.72 -18.24 -1.99
C LEU A 206 -2.23 -18.61 -2.02
N ILE A 207 -1.43 -18.16 -1.04
CA ILE A 207 -0.02 -18.51 -0.93
C ILE A 207 0.12 -20.03 -0.78
N ASP A 208 -0.68 -20.66 0.08
CA ASP A 208 -0.65 -22.12 0.28
C ASP A 208 -1.20 -22.88 -0.93
N ALA A 209 -2.23 -22.34 -1.58
CA ALA A 209 -2.87 -22.98 -2.73
C ALA A 209 -2.09 -22.83 -4.04
N TRP A 210 -1.19 -21.84 -4.14
CA TRP A 210 -0.43 -21.51 -5.34
C TRP A 210 1.08 -21.71 -5.13
N PRO A 211 1.65 -22.88 -5.49
CA PRO A 211 3.04 -23.22 -5.18
C PRO A 211 4.08 -22.22 -5.70
N ARG A 212 3.80 -21.58 -6.84
CA ARG A 212 4.70 -20.57 -7.42
C ARG A 212 4.75 -19.30 -6.56
N LEU A 213 3.59 -18.83 -6.08
CA LEU A 213 3.51 -17.70 -5.16
C LEU A 213 4.20 -18.03 -3.83
N ALA A 214 3.96 -19.22 -3.27
CA ALA A 214 4.66 -19.69 -2.07
C ALA A 214 6.20 -19.60 -2.23
N ARG A 215 6.72 -20.02 -3.38
CA ARG A 215 8.15 -19.95 -3.68
C ARG A 215 8.64 -18.50 -3.79
N TRP A 216 7.92 -17.63 -4.48
CA TRP A 216 8.28 -16.20 -4.57
C TRP A 216 8.32 -15.53 -3.19
N VAL A 217 7.35 -15.85 -2.32
CA VAL A 217 7.30 -15.36 -0.94
C VAL A 217 8.47 -15.90 -0.13
N ALA A 218 8.75 -17.20 -0.21
CA ALA A 218 9.88 -17.82 0.49
C ALA A 218 11.23 -17.23 0.06
N ASP A 219 11.44 -17.06 -1.25
CA ASP A 219 12.66 -16.49 -1.81
C ASP A 219 12.86 -15.02 -1.41
N SER A 220 11.76 -14.28 -1.19
CA SER A 220 11.77 -12.84 -0.87
C SER A 220 11.49 -12.55 0.61
N TYR A 221 11.43 -13.58 1.47
CA TYR A 221 11.00 -13.41 2.85
C TYR A 221 11.89 -12.42 3.65
N PRO A 222 13.24 -12.48 3.56
CA PRO A 222 14.09 -11.52 4.26
C PRO A 222 13.91 -10.08 3.78
N THR A 223 13.63 -9.88 2.49
CA THR A 223 13.46 -8.55 1.92
C THR A 223 12.10 -7.96 2.27
N LEU A 224 11.05 -8.78 2.32
CA LEU A 224 9.73 -8.41 2.84
C LEU A 224 9.78 -7.99 4.31
N ILE A 225 10.58 -8.68 5.15
CA ILE A 225 10.82 -8.27 6.54
C ILE A 225 11.47 -6.90 6.60
N ALA A 226 12.50 -6.65 5.79
CA ALA A 226 13.19 -5.37 5.79
C ALA A 226 12.26 -4.20 5.39
N ARG A 227 11.44 -4.39 4.34
CA ARG A 227 10.44 -3.40 3.92
C ARG A 227 9.41 -3.14 5.03
N THR A 228 8.82 -4.20 5.57
CA THR A 228 7.79 -4.09 6.61
C THR A 228 8.34 -3.47 7.89
N GLY A 229 9.56 -3.84 8.29
CA GLY A 229 10.25 -3.27 9.44
C GLY A 229 10.51 -1.77 9.27
N LEU A 230 10.91 -1.33 8.07
CA LEU A 230 11.07 0.08 7.75
C LEU A 230 9.77 0.87 7.92
N GLU A 231 8.65 0.36 7.42
CA GLU A 231 7.35 1.03 7.52
C GLU A 231 6.86 1.10 8.98
N HIS A 232 6.99 -0.01 9.72
CA HIS A 232 6.66 -0.03 11.14
C HIS A 232 7.52 0.94 11.96
N ASP A 233 8.83 1.00 11.70
CA ASP A 233 9.71 1.93 12.40
C ASP A 233 9.41 3.39 12.04
N ALA A 234 9.08 3.68 10.78
CA ALA A 234 8.64 5.01 10.35
C ALA A 234 7.34 5.45 11.04
N GLN A 235 6.36 4.54 11.13
CA GLN A 235 5.09 4.81 11.81
C GLN A 235 5.30 5.03 13.31
N ARG A 236 6.13 4.19 13.94
CA ARG A 236 6.47 4.30 15.37
C ARG A 236 7.19 5.62 15.65
N TRP A 237 8.18 5.99 14.82
CA TRP A 237 8.91 7.25 14.92
C TRP A 237 8.00 8.46 14.80
N THR A 238 7.11 8.47 13.81
CA THR A 238 6.13 9.55 13.62
C THR A 238 5.20 9.69 14.83
N SER A 239 4.69 8.56 15.33
CA SER A 239 3.79 8.52 16.49
C SER A 239 4.47 8.98 17.79
N ALA A 240 5.78 8.80 17.93
CA ALA A 240 6.55 9.20 19.10
C ALA A 240 7.06 10.65 19.06
N GLY A 241 6.63 11.46 18.09
CA GLY A 241 7.10 12.85 17.95
C GLY A 241 8.48 12.97 17.32
N ARG A 242 8.87 11.98 16.50
CA ARG A 242 10.06 11.99 15.64
C ARG A 242 11.41 12.08 16.38
N PRO A 243 11.66 11.21 17.38
CA PRO A 243 12.92 11.22 18.12
C PRO A 243 14.10 10.85 17.22
N ARG A 244 15.20 11.62 17.30
CA ARG A 244 16.42 11.39 16.50
C ARG A 244 17.09 10.04 16.80
N VAL A 245 16.97 9.54 18.04
CA VAL A 245 17.59 8.28 18.50
C VAL A 245 17.02 7.03 17.86
N TRP A 246 15.91 7.12 17.12
CA TRP A 246 15.29 5.99 16.43
C TRP A 246 15.57 5.97 14.93
N LEU A 247 16.27 6.99 14.42
CA LEU A 247 16.69 7.01 13.02
C LEU A 247 17.71 5.91 12.76
N TYR A 248 17.69 5.38 11.54
CA TYR A 248 18.63 4.33 11.15
C TYR A 248 20.05 4.87 11.07
N ASP A 249 21.00 4.05 11.51
CA ASP A 249 22.41 4.26 11.23
C ASP A 249 22.74 3.90 9.76
N HIS A 250 23.97 4.22 9.34
CA HIS A 250 24.43 3.95 7.98
C HIS A 250 24.39 2.46 7.59
N THR A 251 24.67 1.54 8.52
CA THR A 251 24.69 0.10 8.23
C THR A 251 23.28 -0.40 7.97
N ARG A 252 22.32 -0.01 8.82
CA ARG A 252 20.91 -0.35 8.67
C ARG A 252 20.30 0.27 7.41
N LEU A 253 20.71 1.49 7.05
CA LEU A 253 20.32 2.12 5.78
C LEU A 253 20.80 1.30 4.57
N VAL A 254 22.07 0.88 4.53
CA VAL A 254 22.59 0.08 3.40
C VAL A 254 21.86 -1.25 3.27
N LEU A 255 21.72 -2.01 4.37
CA LEU A 255 21.03 -3.31 4.35
C LEU A 255 19.56 -3.19 3.94
N THR A 256 18.87 -2.14 4.40
CA THR A 256 17.48 -1.91 4.03
C THR A 256 17.38 -1.49 2.56
N ALA A 257 18.30 -0.66 2.07
CA ALA A 257 18.32 -0.26 0.66
C ALA A 257 18.51 -1.45 -0.27
N ASP A 258 19.46 -2.35 0.04
CA ASP A 258 19.69 -3.55 -0.76
C ASP A 258 18.46 -4.45 -0.81
N ALA A 259 17.74 -4.58 0.31
CA ALA A 259 16.49 -5.33 0.37
C ALA A 259 15.36 -4.68 -0.46
N LEU A 260 15.24 -3.35 -0.44
CA LEU A 260 14.25 -2.62 -1.25
C LEU A 260 14.57 -2.73 -2.74
N ILE A 261 15.85 -2.66 -3.13
CA ILE A 261 16.28 -2.86 -4.52
C ILE A 261 15.94 -4.27 -4.98
N ALA A 262 16.21 -5.28 -4.16
CA ALA A 262 15.93 -6.68 -4.47
C ALA A 262 14.42 -6.95 -4.66
N LEU A 263 13.55 -6.22 -3.94
CA LEU A 263 12.08 -6.28 -4.16
C LEU A 263 11.65 -5.55 -5.43
N SER A 264 12.37 -4.50 -5.83
CA SER A 264 11.99 -3.62 -6.94
C SER A 264 12.59 -4.04 -8.29
N SER A 265 13.49 -5.02 -8.30
CA SER A 265 14.33 -5.30 -9.47
C SER A 265 13.56 -5.98 -10.59
N THR A 266 13.16 -5.16 -11.57
CA THR A 266 13.43 -5.47 -12.98
C THR A 266 14.94 -5.74 -13.10
N GLY A 267 15.33 -6.90 -13.66
CA GLY A 267 16.72 -7.37 -13.72
C GLY A 267 17.66 -6.55 -14.60
N VAL A 268 17.88 -5.26 -14.27
CA VAL A 268 18.91 -4.42 -14.87
C VAL A 268 19.82 -3.95 -13.74
N PRO A 269 21.13 -4.30 -13.76
CA PRO A 269 22.07 -3.66 -12.85
C PRO A 269 22.02 -2.17 -13.16
N VAL A 270 21.79 -1.35 -12.13
CA VAL A 270 21.77 0.12 -12.24
C VAL A 270 23.11 0.58 -12.80
N GLY A 271 23.18 0.66 -14.12
CA GLY A 271 24.26 1.31 -14.85
C GLY A 271 24.05 2.80 -14.65
N ASN A 272 24.91 3.40 -13.83
CA ASN A 272 25.26 4.82 -13.76
C ASN A 272 24.43 5.75 -14.68
N GLY A 273 23.16 5.94 -14.34
CA GLY A 273 22.24 6.80 -15.07
C GLY A 273 21.92 8.01 -14.21
N ASN A 274 22.64 9.11 -14.47
CA ASN A 274 22.56 10.41 -13.78
C ASN A 274 22.44 10.32 -12.25
N ALA A 275 23.60 10.31 -11.60
CA ALA A 275 23.74 10.49 -10.16
C ALA A 275 22.90 11.67 -9.68
N ASP A 276 21.94 11.39 -8.79
CA ASP A 276 21.57 12.34 -7.74
C ASP A 276 22.90 12.83 -7.12
N PRO A 277 23.26 14.11 -7.20
CA PRO A 277 24.61 14.58 -6.84
C PRO A 277 24.89 14.49 -5.33
N ASP A 278 23.86 14.22 -4.52
CA ASP A 278 23.99 14.04 -3.09
C ASP A 278 24.24 12.56 -2.73
N PHE A 279 25.40 12.31 -2.13
CA PHE A 279 25.76 11.00 -1.58
C PHE A 279 24.69 10.49 -0.60
N ARG A 280 24.28 9.23 -0.76
CA ARG A 280 23.28 8.53 0.06
C ARG A 280 23.83 7.18 0.53
N PHE A 281 23.38 6.74 1.70
CA PHE A 281 23.69 5.40 2.19
C PHE A 281 22.76 4.38 1.54
N GLY A 282 23.33 3.48 0.73
CA GLY A 282 22.58 2.51 -0.06
C GLY A 282 22.07 3.08 -1.39
N GLY A 283 21.78 2.19 -2.35
CA GLY A 283 21.40 2.56 -3.72
C GLY A 283 19.90 2.75 -3.97
N ALA A 284 19.06 2.66 -2.93
CA ALA A 284 17.62 2.66 -3.10
C ALA A 284 17.10 4.04 -3.50
N ALA A 285 16.44 4.12 -4.66
CA ALA A 285 15.79 5.33 -5.14
C ALA A 285 14.53 5.64 -4.34
N ALA A 286 14.08 6.90 -4.35
CA ALA A 286 12.86 7.31 -3.66
C ALA A 286 11.61 6.54 -4.11
N SER A 287 11.58 6.06 -5.36
CA SER A 287 10.51 5.21 -5.89
C SER A 287 10.47 3.80 -5.30
N GLN A 288 11.58 3.32 -4.72
CA GLN A 288 11.70 2.00 -4.13
C GLN A 288 11.43 2.02 -2.61
N VAL A 289 11.35 3.21 -2.02
CA VAL A 289 11.03 3.40 -0.61
C VAL A 289 9.51 3.49 -0.46
N PRO A 290 8.89 2.73 0.46
CA PRO A 290 7.46 2.84 0.71
C PRO A 290 7.06 4.27 1.08
N GLU A 291 5.93 4.74 0.54
CA GLU A 291 5.46 6.13 0.70
C GLU A 291 5.37 6.57 2.17
N SER A 292 4.87 5.68 3.03
CA SER A 292 4.76 5.90 4.48
C SER A 292 6.11 6.09 5.19
N ALA A 293 7.20 5.60 4.59
CA ALA A 293 8.53 5.61 5.16
C ALA A 293 9.48 6.64 4.52
N ILE A 294 9.10 7.33 3.44
CA ILE A 294 9.96 8.29 2.72
C ILE A 294 10.55 9.35 3.66
N GLU A 295 9.73 9.88 4.56
CA GLU A 295 10.15 10.92 5.50
C GLU A 295 11.15 10.38 6.52
N PHE A 296 10.86 9.24 7.14
CA PHE A 296 11.76 8.57 8.09
C PHE A 296 13.08 8.17 7.43
N TRP A 297 13.03 7.65 6.20
CA TRP A 297 14.19 7.30 5.39
C TRP A 297 15.08 8.52 5.15
N THR A 298 14.48 9.63 4.69
CA THR A 298 15.21 10.88 4.40
C THR A 298 15.80 11.48 5.67
N ALA A 299 15.06 11.47 6.78
CA ALA A 299 15.56 11.90 8.08
C ALA A 299 16.76 11.05 8.53
N SER A 300 16.68 9.72 8.38
CA SER A 300 17.76 8.79 8.71
C SER A 300 19.02 9.03 7.88
N GLN A 301 18.86 9.21 6.56
CA GLN A 301 19.97 9.57 5.65
C GLN A 301 20.66 10.86 6.12
N SER A 302 19.89 11.91 6.42
CA SER A 302 20.43 13.19 6.88
C SER A 302 21.18 13.07 8.23
N ALA A 303 20.65 12.26 9.15
CA ALA A 303 21.24 12.06 10.46
C ALA A 303 22.57 11.30 10.36
N ALA A 304 22.62 10.20 9.59
CA ALA A 304 23.83 9.43 9.36
C ALA A 304 24.92 10.27 8.65
N LEU A 305 24.54 11.15 7.71
CA LEU A 305 25.50 12.05 7.06
C LEU A 305 26.08 13.08 8.03
N SER A 306 25.23 13.62 8.90
CA SER A 306 25.71 14.57 9.91
C SER A 306 26.68 13.92 10.90
N GLU A 307 26.45 12.66 11.30
CA GLU A 307 27.34 11.91 12.19
C GLU A 307 28.72 11.67 11.54
N LEU A 308 28.75 11.24 10.26
CA LEU A 308 30.01 11.10 9.53
C LEU A 308 30.76 12.42 9.41
N ARG A 309 30.07 13.53 9.09
CA ARG A 309 30.71 14.84 9.01
C ARG A 309 31.30 15.25 10.36
N THR A 310 30.60 15.00 11.46
CA THR A 310 31.12 15.26 12.81
C THR A 310 32.38 14.44 13.08
N HIS A 311 32.37 13.14 12.77
CA HIS A 311 33.56 12.28 12.94
C HIS A 311 34.74 12.72 12.06
N GLN A 312 34.48 13.11 10.81
CA GLN A 312 35.51 13.64 9.90
C GLN A 312 36.11 14.95 10.41
N ILE A 313 35.29 15.87 10.91
CA ILE A 313 35.75 17.13 11.49
C ILE A 313 36.61 16.85 12.73
N VAL A 314 36.14 15.99 13.66
CA VAL A 314 36.89 15.64 14.87
C VAL A 314 38.24 14.99 14.53
N MET A 315 38.27 14.02 13.61
CA MET A 315 39.52 13.42 13.13
C MET A 315 40.44 14.45 12.46
N GLY A 316 39.90 15.34 11.63
CA GLY A 316 40.66 16.43 11.01
C GLY A 316 41.29 17.36 12.05
N VAL A 317 40.55 17.72 13.10
CA VAL A 317 41.06 18.55 14.22
C VAL A 317 42.16 17.80 14.99
N ILE A 318 41.99 16.51 15.27
CA ILE A 318 43.01 15.69 15.95
C ILE A 318 44.29 15.61 15.12
N VAL A 319 44.18 15.37 13.80
CA VAL A 319 45.33 15.32 12.90
C VAL A 319 46.03 16.69 12.82
N ALA A 320 45.27 17.78 12.69
CA ALA A 320 45.83 19.13 12.67
C ALA A 320 46.57 19.48 13.97
N LEU A 321 46.01 19.11 15.13
CA LEU A 321 46.67 19.26 16.44
C LEU A 321 47.95 18.44 16.52
N ALA A 322 47.94 17.19 16.06
CA ALA A 322 49.13 16.34 16.06
C ALA A 322 50.25 16.93 15.18
N VAL A 323 49.92 17.42 13.99
CA VAL A 323 50.86 18.09 13.08
C VAL A 323 51.41 19.37 13.71
N MET A 324 50.57 20.18 14.36
CA MET A 324 51.00 21.40 15.04
C MET A 324 51.98 21.13 16.18
N VAL A 325 51.71 20.12 17.02
CA VAL A 325 52.60 19.70 18.12
C VAL A 325 53.92 19.17 17.58
N LEU A 326 53.90 18.35 16.53
CA LEU A 326 55.12 17.86 15.87
C LEU A 326 55.95 19.01 15.27
N GLY A 327 55.29 19.95 14.58
CA GLY A 327 55.95 21.12 14.01
C GLY A 327 56.60 22.02 15.07
N LEU A 328 55.92 22.24 16.19
CA LEU A 328 56.46 23.02 17.31
C LEU A 328 57.64 22.30 17.99
N GLY A 329 57.57 20.98 18.15
CA GLY A 329 58.67 20.18 18.68
C GLY A 329 59.93 20.22 17.80
N ILE A 330 59.77 20.18 16.48
CA ILE A 330 60.90 20.33 15.53
C ILE A 330 61.51 21.74 15.63
N ALA A 331 60.68 22.78 15.66
CA ALA A 331 61.15 24.16 15.74
C ALA A 331 61.94 24.45 17.05
N LEU A 332 61.48 23.91 18.17
CA LEU A 332 62.19 24.03 19.46
C LEU A 332 63.48 23.20 19.49
N GLY A 333 63.49 22.01 18.89
CA GLY A 333 64.69 21.17 18.80
C GLY A 333 65.81 21.79 17.95
N VAL A 334 65.46 22.52 16.89
CA VAL A 334 66.43 23.23 16.04
C VAL A 334 67.06 24.45 16.73
N MET A 335 66.37 25.06 17.71
CA MET A 335 66.94 26.19 18.47
C MET A 335 67.81 25.79 19.67
N ALA A 336 67.79 24.51 20.07
CA ALA A 336 68.50 24.02 21.25
C ALA A 336 69.78 23.22 20.93
N GLY A 337 70.07 22.96 19.65
CA GLY A 337 71.29 22.30 19.17
C GLY A 337 72.21 23.28 18.45
#